data_AF-A0A7C1VGP4-F1
#
_entry.id   AF-A0A7C1VGP4-F1
#
_cell.length_a   1.000
_cell.length_b   1.000
_cell.length_c   1.000
_cell.angle_alpha   90.00
_cell.angle_beta   90.00
_cell.angle_gamma   90.00
#
_symmetry.space_group_name_H-M   'P 1'
#
loop_
_entity.id
_entity.type
_entity.pdbx_description
1 polymer ?
#
loop_
_entity_poly.entity_id
_entity_poly.type
_entity_poly.pdbx_seq_one_letter_code
_entity_poly.pdbx_strand_id
1 'polypeptide(L)'
;MKKPVFISIFLGLIFTINCIASGDEVSFPKLKGWRLDVSSKVYTPDNLWDLINGAAESYVSYDFVDLHLADYKNKAGTTIHAELYRHSSTENAFGIYSSERSAEYSFIPVGIQGYLDEGVLNFFTGQFYVKLYSTDSGEDVQESLKLIAEALSGHIGHNNEWPGLLAAFPPEGKLENMDHYTRENFIGFNFLHSAFTAEYEGGYKLFIISGKDRNEMLDMVRAYLKFTKQDIDPEQESSFTITDKYNGDIPVVLIGTYMAGIIEGADSEEAKKKLNQLVENLGK
;
A
#
# COMPACT_ATOMS: atom_id res chain seq x y z
N MET A 1 -41.03 7.71 61.75
CA MET A 1 -40.49 8.83 60.94
C MET A 1 -39.68 8.24 59.79
N LYS A 2 -39.90 8.76 58.58
CA LYS A 2 -39.59 8.13 57.28
C LYS A 2 -38.07 8.15 56.99
N LYS A 3 -37.52 7.05 56.49
CA LYS A 3 -36.14 6.97 55.95
C LYS A 3 -36.12 7.66 54.57
N PRO A 4 -35.14 8.54 54.28
CA PRO A 4 -35.02 9.11 52.94
C PRO A 4 -34.37 8.09 51.99
N VAL A 5 -35.01 7.87 50.84
CA VAL A 5 -34.49 7.10 49.71
C VAL A 5 -33.67 8.07 48.86
N PHE A 6 -32.37 7.82 48.74
CA PHE A 6 -31.51 8.53 47.78
C PHE A 6 -31.64 7.84 46.41
N ILE A 7 -32.27 8.53 45.46
CA ILE A 7 -32.27 8.14 44.04
C ILE A 7 -31.07 8.84 43.40
N SER A 8 -29.99 8.09 43.17
CA SER A 8 -28.88 8.55 42.34
C SER A 8 -29.28 8.47 40.87
N ILE A 9 -29.52 9.62 40.25
CA ILE A 9 -29.68 9.77 38.81
C ILE A 9 -28.27 9.76 38.20
N PHE A 10 -27.90 8.65 37.55
CA PHE A 10 -26.67 8.54 36.78
C PHE A 10 -26.90 9.19 35.41
N LEU A 11 -26.51 10.45 35.27
CA LEU A 11 -26.56 11.17 34.00
C LEU A 11 -25.38 10.71 33.14
N GLY A 12 -25.60 9.70 32.29
CA GLY A 12 -24.61 9.23 31.33
C GLY A 12 -24.34 10.30 30.28
N LEU A 13 -23.19 10.97 30.38
CA LEU A 13 -22.65 11.78 29.29
C LEU A 13 -22.20 10.82 28.18
N ILE A 14 -23.03 10.66 27.16
CA ILE A 14 -22.63 10.03 25.90
C ILE A 14 -21.75 11.05 25.19
N PHE A 15 -20.43 10.90 25.31
CA PHE A 15 -19.49 11.56 24.41
C PHE A 15 -19.62 10.87 23.05
N THR A 16 -20.47 11.42 22.18
CA THR A 16 -20.35 11.14 20.75
C THR A 16 -19.04 11.76 20.30
N ILE A 17 -18.02 10.92 20.14
CA ILE A 17 -16.84 11.28 19.36
C ILE A 17 -17.38 11.51 17.93
N ASN A 18 -17.62 12.77 17.59
CA ASN A 18 -17.71 13.16 16.20
C ASN A 18 -16.32 12.93 15.62
N CYS A 19 -16.12 11.76 15.02
CA CYS A 19 -15.03 11.55 14.10
C CYS A 19 -15.32 12.47 12.92
N ILE A 20 -14.72 13.65 12.93
CA ILE A 20 -14.66 14.49 11.74
C ILE A 20 -13.71 13.72 10.82
N ALA A 21 -14.28 12.89 9.94
CA ALA A 21 -13.58 12.49 8.74
C ALA A 21 -13.32 13.80 7.99
N SER A 22 -12.10 14.33 8.10
CA SER A 22 -11.62 15.37 7.18
C SER A 22 -11.42 14.69 5.82
N GLY A 23 -12.53 14.37 5.16
CA GLY A 23 -12.52 13.94 3.77
C GLY A 23 -12.34 15.18 2.93
N ASP A 24 -11.09 15.57 2.69
CA ASP A 24 -10.78 16.62 1.73
C ASP A 24 -11.46 16.27 0.40
N GLU A 25 -12.19 17.24 -0.16
CA GLU A 25 -12.90 17.07 -1.43
C GLU A 25 -11.87 16.89 -2.56
N VAL A 26 -11.89 15.73 -3.21
CA VAL A 26 -10.97 15.44 -4.33
C VAL A 26 -11.34 16.34 -5.51
N SER A 27 -10.36 17.10 -6.00
CA SER A 27 -10.55 18.04 -7.10
C SER A 27 -9.40 17.99 -8.09
N PHE A 28 -9.65 18.52 -9.29
CA PHE A 28 -8.71 18.51 -10.41
C PHE A 28 -8.19 19.93 -10.68
N PRO A 29 -6.87 20.14 -10.86
CA PRO A 29 -6.32 21.45 -11.17
C PRO A 29 -6.71 21.88 -12.59
N LYS A 30 -7.07 23.16 -12.74
CA LYS A 30 -7.29 23.78 -14.05
C LYS A 30 -5.95 24.14 -14.70
N LEU A 31 -5.82 23.85 -16.00
CA LEU A 31 -4.59 24.10 -16.75
C LEU A 31 -4.83 25.04 -17.92
N LYS A 32 -3.90 25.99 -18.10
CA LYS A 32 -3.97 26.94 -19.22
C LYS A 32 -3.89 26.18 -20.55
N GLY A 33 -4.84 26.45 -21.44
CA GLY A 33 -4.91 25.79 -22.75
C GLY A 33 -5.68 24.45 -22.75
N TRP A 34 -6.12 23.99 -21.58
CA TRP A 34 -6.88 22.77 -21.41
C TRP A 34 -8.29 23.07 -20.89
N ARG A 35 -9.28 22.43 -21.49
CA ARG A 35 -10.64 22.36 -20.96
C ARG A 35 -10.72 21.13 -20.06
N LEU A 36 -11.11 21.36 -18.81
CA LEU A 36 -11.27 20.32 -17.80
C LEU A 36 -12.76 19.96 -17.69
N ASP A 37 -13.08 18.69 -17.93
CA ASP A 37 -14.41 18.09 -17.76
C ASP A 37 -14.36 17.08 -16.61
N VAL A 38 -14.82 17.46 -15.42
CA VAL A 38 -14.87 16.55 -14.25
C VAL A 38 -16.18 15.76 -14.27
N SER A 39 -16.11 14.44 -14.11
CA SER A 39 -17.28 13.58 -13.98
C SER A 39 -18.02 13.90 -12.67
N SER A 40 -19.35 13.99 -12.74
CA SER A 40 -20.19 14.07 -11.53
C SER A 40 -20.37 12.70 -10.85
N LYS A 41 -20.04 11.60 -11.54
CA LYS A 41 -20.08 10.25 -10.98
C LYS A 41 -18.77 9.97 -10.24
N VAL A 42 -18.90 9.65 -8.95
CA VAL A 42 -17.83 9.13 -8.10
C VAL A 42 -18.07 7.65 -7.88
N TYR A 43 -17.02 6.84 -8.04
CA TYR A 43 -17.09 5.41 -7.74
C TYR A 43 -16.59 5.16 -6.32
N THR A 44 -17.20 4.20 -5.66
CA THR A 44 -16.96 3.77 -4.27
C THR A 44 -16.82 2.25 -4.25
N PRO A 45 -16.41 1.62 -3.14
CA PRO A 45 -16.30 0.15 -3.07
C PRO A 45 -17.53 -0.59 -3.59
N ASP A 46 -18.73 -0.03 -3.38
CA ASP A 46 -20.00 -0.65 -3.74
C ASP A 46 -20.27 -0.71 -5.26
N ASN A 47 -19.61 0.15 -6.05
CA ASN A 47 -19.91 0.29 -7.48
C ASN A 47 -18.68 0.36 -8.39
N LEU A 48 -17.46 0.22 -7.88
CA LEU A 48 -16.23 0.25 -8.69
C LEU A 48 -16.21 -0.84 -9.78
N TRP A 49 -16.85 -1.98 -9.52
CA TRP A 49 -17.00 -3.08 -10.46
C TRP A 49 -17.80 -2.71 -11.73
N ASP A 50 -18.63 -1.67 -11.68
CA ASP A 50 -19.31 -1.12 -12.88
C ASP A 50 -18.29 -0.58 -13.90
N LEU A 51 -17.12 -0.13 -13.44
CA LEU A 51 -16.08 0.46 -14.27
C LEU A 51 -14.99 -0.54 -14.64
N ILE A 52 -14.39 -1.19 -13.62
CA ILE A 52 -13.22 -2.05 -13.78
C ILE A 52 -13.52 -3.49 -13.35
N ASN A 53 -14.58 -4.07 -13.93
CA ASN A 53 -15.03 -5.43 -13.60
C ASN A 53 -13.88 -6.45 -13.63
N GLY A 54 -13.74 -7.24 -12.57
CA GLY A 54 -12.64 -8.18 -12.34
C GLY A 54 -11.42 -7.58 -11.63
N ALA A 55 -11.09 -6.31 -11.88
CA ALA A 55 -9.99 -5.62 -11.19
C ALA A 55 -10.44 -4.89 -9.91
N ALA A 56 -11.73 -4.55 -9.78
CA ALA A 56 -12.27 -3.82 -8.62
C ALA A 56 -11.97 -4.49 -7.28
N GLU A 57 -12.00 -5.83 -7.21
CA GLU A 57 -11.71 -6.59 -5.99
C GLU A 57 -10.29 -6.33 -5.49
N SER A 58 -9.32 -6.26 -6.40
CA SER A 58 -7.94 -5.92 -6.06
C SER A 58 -7.80 -4.51 -5.51
N TYR A 59 -8.62 -3.55 -5.92
CA TYR A 59 -8.57 -2.20 -5.33
C TYR A 59 -9.23 -2.18 -3.95
N VAL A 60 -10.37 -2.86 -3.81
CA VAL A 60 -11.13 -2.95 -2.55
C VAL A 60 -10.33 -3.66 -1.45
N SER A 61 -9.54 -4.69 -1.77
CA SER A 61 -8.68 -5.38 -0.79
C SER A 61 -7.54 -4.51 -0.25
N TYR A 62 -7.25 -3.37 -0.90
CA TYR A 62 -6.33 -2.34 -0.42
C TYR A 62 -7.08 -1.14 0.15
N ASP A 63 -8.21 -1.35 0.81
CA ASP A 63 -9.02 -0.31 1.46
C ASP A 63 -9.29 0.91 0.54
N PHE A 64 -9.70 0.65 -0.70
CA PHE A 64 -10.16 1.67 -1.63
C PHE A 64 -11.29 2.52 -1.04
N VAL A 65 -11.22 3.84 -1.24
CA VAL A 65 -12.17 4.82 -0.69
C VAL A 65 -13.09 5.33 -1.79
N ASP A 66 -12.52 5.95 -2.82
CA ASP A 66 -13.27 6.45 -3.97
C ASP A 66 -12.39 6.67 -5.19
N LEU A 67 -13.04 6.76 -6.36
CA LEU A 67 -12.43 7.08 -7.64
C LEU A 67 -13.14 8.27 -8.26
N HIS A 68 -12.33 9.25 -8.62
CA HIS A 68 -12.73 10.46 -9.32
C HIS A 68 -12.17 10.48 -10.74
N LEU A 69 -12.99 10.89 -11.70
CA LEU A 69 -12.66 10.90 -13.12
C LEU A 69 -12.72 12.31 -13.70
N ALA A 70 -11.78 12.64 -14.59
CA ALA A 70 -11.84 13.86 -15.39
C ALA A 70 -11.19 13.69 -16.76
N ASP A 71 -11.62 14.50 -17.73
CA ASP A 71 -10.94 14.64 -19.02
C ASP A 71 -10.29 16.02 -19.13
N TYR A 72 -9.05 16.05 -19.61
CA TYR A 72 -8.36 17.24 -20.06
C TYR A 72 -8.34 17.26 -21.59
N LYS A 73 -8.92 18.29 -22.20
CA LYS A 73 -9.02 18.44 -23.66
C LYS A 73 -8.33 19.72 -24.14
N ASN A 74 -7.37 19.61 -25.05
CA ASN A 74 -6.69 20.79 -25.62
C ASN A 74 -7.30 21.19 -26.98
N LYS A 75 -6.86 22.33 -27.53
CA LYS A 75 -7.33 22.82 -28.85
C LYS A 75 -6.81 22.03 -30.05
N ALA A 76 -5.74 21.26 -29.87
CA ALA A 76 -5.16 20.41 -30.91
C ALA A 76 -5.96 19.11 -31.11
N GLY A 77 -6.88 18.79 -30.19
CA GLY A 77 -7.73 17.61 -30.24
C GLY A 77 -7.35 16.52 -29.25
N THR A 78 -6.19 16.62 -28.60
CA THR A 78 -5.73 15.64 -27.60
C THR A 78 -6.67 15.60 -26.42
N THR A 79 -7.03 14.39 -26.00
CA THR A 79 -7.78 14.12 -24.78
C THR A 79 -6.94 13.24 -23.85
N ILE A 80 -6.69 13.74 -22.64
CA ILE A 80 -6.09 12.94 -21.56
C ILE A 80 -7.18 12.64 -20.53
N HIS A 81 -7.41 11.36 -20.28
CA HIS A 81 -8.28 10.85 -19.24
C HIS A 81 -7.48 10.73 -17.95
N ALA A 82 -8.06 11.16 -16.83
CA ALA A 82 -7.46 11.10 -15.51
C ALA A 82 -8.35 10.34 -14.53
N GLU A 83 -7.76 9.34 -13.88
CA GLU A 83 -8.37 8.51 -12.85
C GLU A 83 -7.60 8.67 -11.54
N LEU A 84 -8.25 9.16 -10.48
CA LEU A 84 -7.66 9.35 -9.15
C LEU A 84 -8.29 8.33 -8.20
N TYR A 85 -7.58 7.23 -7.94
CA TYR A 85 -7.99 6.21 -6.99
C TYR A 85 -7.48 6.57 -5.59
N ARG A 86 -8.37 6.96 -4.68
CA ARG A 86 -8.03 7.22 -3.28
C ARG A 86 -8.11 5.93 -2.47
N HIS A 87 -7.07 5.68 -1.68
CA HIS A 87 -7.02 4.62 -0.68
C HIS A 87 -7.01 5.22 0.73
N SER A 88 -7.18 4.38 1.75
CA SER A 88 -7.19 4.84 3.15
C SER A 88 -5.81 5.23 3.70
N SER A 89 -4.72 4.85 3.01
CA SER A 89 -3.35 5.14 3.41
C SER A 89 -2.39 5.14 2.22
N THR A 90 -1.17 5.65 2.43
CA THR A 90 -0.10 5.64 1.43
C THR A 90 0.40 4.23 1.13
N GLU A 91 0.46 3.36 2.14
CA GLU A 91 0.82 1.95 1.98
C GLU A 91 -0.17 1.23 1.06
N ASN A 92 -1.46 1.51 1.23
CA ASN A 92 -2.51 0.92 0.41
C ASN A 92 -2.45 1.39 -1.05
N ALA A 93 -2.24 2.69 -1.30
CA ALA A 93 -2.01 3.20 -2.66
C ALA A 93 -0.73 2.63 -3.27
N PHE A 94 0.34 2.52 -2.48
CA PHE A 94 1.58 1.87 -2.88
C PHE A 94 1.37 0.38 -3.19
N GLY A 95 0.50 -0.32 -2.47
CA GLY A 95 0.15 -1.71 -2.72
C GLY A 95 -0.37 -1.93 -4.15
N ILE A 96 -1.37 -1.14 -4.57
CA ILE A 96 -1.87 -1.18 -5.95
C ILE A 96 -0.77 -0.81 -6.96
N TYR A 97 -0.10 0.32 -6.74
CA TYR A 97 0.98 0.79 -7.61
C TYR A 97 2.07 -0.27 -7.81
N SER A 98 2.52 -0.89 -6.71
CA SER A 98 3.56 -1.93 -6.74
C SER A 98 3.07 -3.21 -7.41
N SER A 99 1.78 -3.55 -7.31
CA SER A 99 1.21 -4.74 -7.97
C SER A 99 1.00 -4.58 -9.48
N GLU A 100 0.78 -3.35 -9.96
CA GLU A 100 0.58 -3.06 -11.39
C GLU A 100 1.86 -2.64 -12.13
N ARG A 101 2.94 -2.28 -11.41
CA ARG A 101 4.21 -1.89 -12.04
C ARG A 101 5.03 -3.12 -12.46
N SER A 102 5.80 -2.96 -13.54
CA SER A 102 6.88 -3.87 -13.92
C SER A 102 8.23 -3.17 -13.74
N ALA A 103 9.25 -3.91 -13.33
CA ALA A 103 10.62 -3.40 -13.25
C ALA A 103 11.20 -2.95 -14.61
N GLU A 104 10.59 -3.37 -15.72
CA GLU A 104 11.01 -3.01 -17.09
C GLU A 104 10.40 -1.68 -17.58
N TYR A 105 9.52 -1.05 -16.80
CA TYR A 105 8.87 0.20 -17.20
C TYR A 105 9.81 1.40 -17.18
N SER A 106 9.43 2.45 -17.93
CA SER A 106 10.16 3.72 -17.96
C SER A 106 9.74 4.61 -16.80
N PHE A 107 10.46 4.54 -15.68
CA PHE A 107 10.15 5.30 -14.48
C PHE A 107 10.52 6.79 -14.61
N ILE A 108 9.70 7.66 -14.00
CA ILE A 108 9.85 9.12 -13.97
C ILE A 108 9.55 9.68 -12.56
N PRO A 109 10.15 10.81 -12.17
CA PRO A 109 10.01 11.37 -10.83
C PRO A 109 8.74 12.23 -10.68
N VAL A 110 7.56 11.65 -10.93
CA VAL A 110 6.26 12.30 -10.69
C VAL A 110 5.58 11.67 -9.49
N GLY A 111 4.99 12.49 -8.60
CA GLY A 111 4.46 12.01 -7.32
C GLY A 111 5.59 11.52 -6.41
N ILE A 112 5.44 10.31 -5.88
CA ILE A 112 6.52 9.56 -5.24
C ILE A 112 7.33 8.81 -6.32
N GLN A 113 6.63 8.17 -7.25
CA GLN A 113 7.18 7.57 -8.46
C GLN A 113 6.06 7.42 -9.49
N GLY A 114 6.39 7.62 -10.77
CA GLY A 114 5.54 7.28 -11.89
C GLY A 114 6.27 6.41 -12.91
N TYR A 115 5.51 5.83 -13.81
CA TYR A 115 6.03 5.18 -15.01
C TYR A 115 5.25 5.62 -16.24
N LEU A 116 5.96 5.66 -17.36
CA LEU A 116 5.45 6.08 -18.66
C LEU A 116 5.48 4.89 -19.61
N ASP A 117 4.42 4.78 -20.42
CA ASP A 117 4.35 3.91 -21.58
C ASP A 117 3.66 4.66 -22.74
N GLU A 118 3.51 4.04 -23.90
CA GLU A 118 2.82 4.64 -25.04
C GLU A 118 1.36 4.99 -24.69
N GLY A 119 1.07 6.29 -24.61
CA GLY A 119 -0.28 6.80 -24.31
C GLY A 119 -0.73 6.66 -22.86
N VAL A 120 0.14 6.19 -21.95
CA VAL A 120 -0.19 5.96 -20.53
C VAL A 120 0.89 6.54 -19.61
N LEU A 121 0.48 7.18 -18.53
CA LEU A 121 1.34 7.61 -17.44
C LEU A 121 0.62 7.34 -16.12
N ASN A 122 1.15 6.43 -15.32
CA ASN A 122 0.62 6.13 -14.00
C ASN A 122 1.63 6.53 -12.93
N PHE A 123 1.16 7.03 -11.80
CA PHE A 123 2.01 7.40 -10.67
C PHE A 123 1.23 7.30 -9.37
N PHE A 124 1.93 7.28 -8.25
CA PHE A 124 1.28 7.35 -6.94
C PHE A 124 1.81 8.53 -6.13
N THR A 125 0.95 9.12 -5.32
CA THR A 125 1.23 10.34 -4.52
C THR A 125 0.31 10.35 -3.30
N GLY A 126 0.87 10.54 -2.10
CA GLY A 126 0.09 10.45 -0.86
C GLY A 126 -0.71 9.15 -0.79
N GLN A 127 -2.04 9.26 -0.68
CA GLN A 127 -2.97 8.11 -0.62
C GLN A 127 -3.61 7.79 -1.99
N PHE A 128 -3.10 8.36 -3.07
CA PHE A 128 -3.67 8.22 -4.40
C PHE A 128 -2.78 7.40 -5.32
N TYR A 129 -3.40 6.49 -6.06
CA TYR A 129 -2.86 5.95 -7.30
C TYR A 129 -3.57 6.63 -8.47
N VAL A 130 -2.79 7.26 -9.34
CA VAL A 130 -3.28 8.09 -10.44
C VAL A 130 -2.93 7.43 -11.76
N LYS A 131 -3.94 7.24 -12.61
CA LYS A 131 -3.78 6.68 -13.97
C LYS A 131 -4.17 7.74 -14.98
N LEU A 132 -3.25 8.07 -15.87
CA LEU A 132 -3.50 8.95 -17.00
C LEU A 132 -3.36 8.16 -18.28
N TYR A 133 -4.32 8.33 -19.19
CA TYR A 133 -4.22 7.69 -20.50
C TYR A 133 -4.87 8.51 -21.60
N SER A 134 -4.49 8.21 -22.82
CA SER A 134 -5.01 8.77 -24.06
C SER A 134 -5.23 7.67 -25.07
N THR A 135 -6.26 7.79 -25.89
CA THR A 135 -6.44 6.92 -27.07
C THR A 135 -5.56 7.33 -28.25
N ASP A 136 -5.06 8.58 -28.23
CA ASP A 136 -4.08 9.08 -29.17
C ASP A 136 -2.66 8.69 -28.72
N SER A 137 -1.71 8.64 -29.66
CA SER A 137 -0.29 8.39 -29.37
C SER A 137 0.62 9.45 -30.02
N GLY A 138 1.92 9.43 -29.67
CA GLY A 138 2.93 10.36 -30.17
C GLY A 138 3.55 11.26 -29.09
N GLU A 139 4.60 12.00 -29.47
CA GLU A 139 5.38 12.83 -28.55
C GLU A 139 4.52 13.90 -27.85
N ASP A 140 3.67 14.60 -28.61
CA ASP A 140 2.75 15.62 -28.07
C ASP A 140 1.80 15.07 -26.98
N VAL A 141 1.37 13.81 -27.12
CA VAL A 141 0.53 13.13 -26.14
C VAL A 141 1.35 12.80 -24.89
N GLN A 142 2.57 12.29 -25.05
CA GLN A 142 3.46 12.02 -23.91
C GLN A 142 3.83 13.28 -23.13
N GLU A 143 4.09 14.40 -23.81
CA GLU A 143 4.31 15.68 -23.16
C GLU A 143 3.06 16.16 -22.40
N SER A 144 1.88 15.97 -22.99
CA SER A 144 0.60 16.29 -22.35
C SER A 144 0.34 15.45 -21.10
N LEU A 145 0.63 14.14 -21.14
CA LEU A 145 0.55 13.24 -19.99
C LEU A 145 1.45 13.73 -18.86
N LYS A 146 2.73 14.01 -19.14
CA LYS A 146 3.69 14.52 -18.14
C LYS A 146 3.22 15.84 -17.52
N LEU A 147 2.77 16.77 -18.36
CA LEU A 147 2.29 18.08 -17.90
C LEU A 147 1.08 17.96 -16.95
N ILE A 148 0.12 17.09 -17.27
CA ILE A 148 -1.06 16.87 -16.42
C ILE A 148 -0.69 16.09 -15.15
N ALA A 149 0.21 15.12 -15.25
CA ALA A 149 0.68 14.34 -14.11
C ALA A 149 1.38 15.23 -13.07
N GLU A 150 2.27 16.12 -13.51
CA GLU A 150 2.95 17.09 -12.63
C GLU A 150 1.96 18.04 -11.95
N ALA A 151 0.97 18.52 -12.71
CA ALA A 151 -0.07 19.37 -12.15
C ALA A 151 -0.92 18.66 -11.10
N LEU A 152 -1.33 17.42 -11.36
CA LEU A 152 -2.09 16.60 -10.42
C LEU A 152 -1.27 16.26 -9.18
N SER A 153 -0.02 15.82 -9.37
CA SER A 153 0.93 15.55 -8.28
C SER A 153 1.11 16.76 -7.38
N GLY A 154 1.31 17.96 -7.94
CA GLY A 154 1.44 19.19 -7.14
C GLY A 154 0.14 19.66 -6.47
N HIS A 155 -1.02 19.25 -7.01
CA HIS A 155 -2.34 19.61 -6.47
C HIS A 155 -2.80 18.66 -5.35
N ILE A 156 -2.48 17.37 -5.48
CA ILE A 156 -2.91 16.30 -4.56
C ILE A 156 -1.84 16.01 -3.51
N GLY A 157 -0.57 16.07 -3.92
CA GLY A 157 0.58 15.59 -3.17
C GLY A 157 0.94 16.48 -1.99
N HIS A 158 0.33 16.20 -0.84
CA HIS A 158 0.85 16.60 0.45
C HIS A 158 1.62 15.41 1.05
N ASN A 159 2.90 15.62 1.37
CA ASN A 159 3.82 14.63 1.95
C ASN A 159 4.07 13.39 1.06
N ASN A 160 4.71 13.60 -0.09
CA ASN A 160 5.17 12.52 -0.98
C ASN A 160 6.39 11.79 -0.40
N GLU A 161 6.14 10.92 0.58
CA GLU A 161 7.14 10.05 1.17
C GLU A 161 6.83 8.59 0.84
N TRP A 162 7.87 7.81 0.54
CA TRP A 162 7.75 6.36 0.44
C TRP A 162 7.26 5.78 1.77
N PRO A 163 6.49 4.66 1.77
CA PRO A 163 6.19 3.93 2.98
C PRO A 163 7.44 3.69 3.83
N GLY A 164 7.47 4.27 5.04
CA GLY A 164 8.71 4.37 5.82
C GLY A 164 9.38 3.02 6.11
N LEU A 165 8.58 1.95 6.22
CA LEU A 165 9.08 0.61 6.49
C LEU A 165 9.91 0.03 5.34
N LEU A 166 9.75 0.53 4.11
CA LEU A 166 10.60 0.15 2.97
C LEU A 166 12.07 0.53 3.18
N ALA A 167 12.33 1.59 3.96
CA ALA A 167 13.70 2.04 4.26
C ALA A 167 14.45 1.10 5.22
N ALA A 168 13.74 0.20 5.92
CA ALA A 168 14.38 -0.78 6.79
C ALA A 168 15.08 -1.91 6.02
N PHE A 169 14.63 -2.20 4.79
CA PHE A 169 15.27 -3.20 3.93
C PHE A 169 16.71 -2.76 3.58
N PRO A 170 17.71 -3.64 3.80
CA PRO A 170 19.09 -3.34 3.42
C PRO A 170 19.22 -2.96 1.93
N PRO A 171 19.90 -1.85 1.59
CA PRO A 171 19.93 -1.36 0.21
C PRO A 171 20.86 -2.17 -0.70
N GLU A 172 21.96 -2.72 -0.17
CA GLU A 172 22.93 -3.47 -0.97
C GLU A 172 22.31 -4.78 -1.50
N GLY A 173 22.30 -4.92 -2.83
CA GLY A 173 21.78 -6.09 -3.55
C GLY A 173 20.25 -6.11 -3.69
N LYS A 174 19.52 -5.10 -3.19
CA LYS A 174 18.07 -5.00 -3.38
C LYS A 174 17.76 -4.69 -4.85
N LEU A 175 16.84 -5.42 -5.46
CA LEU A 175 16.41 -5.18 -6.83
C LEU A 175 15.51 -3.93 -6.90
N GLU A 176 15.82 -3.01 -7.81
CA GLU A 176 15.04 -1.79 -8.00
C GLU A 176 13.62 -2.12 -8.47
N ASN A 177 12.63 -1.41 -7.93
CA ASN A 177 11.20 -1.53 -8.27
C ASN A 177 10.59 -2.92 -8.07
N MET A 178 11.27 -3.81 -7.34
CA MET A 178 10.78 -5.14 -6.96
C MET A 178 10.31 -5.21 -5.49
N ASP A 179 10.11 -4.06 -4.84
CA ASP A 179 9.42 -4.00 -3.56
C ASP A 179 7.90 -4.00 -3.74
N HIS A 180 7.20 -4.65 -2.82
CA HIS A 180 5.74 -4.75 -2.85
C HIS A 180 5.15 -4.54 -1.46
N TYR A 181 3.88 -4.17 -1.43
CA TYR A 181 3.06 -4.24 -0.23
C TYR A 181 1.85 -5.11 -0.50
N THR A 182 1.63 -6.11 0.35
CA THR A 182 0.43 -6.94 0.39
C THR A 182 -0.38 -6.52 1.61
N ARG A 183 -1.62 -6.07 1.44
CA ARG A 183 -2.45 -5.54 2.53
C ARG A 183 -3.17 -6.61 3.35
N GLU A 184 -3.56 -7.72 2.72
CA GLU A 184 -4.27 -8.81 3.38
C GLU A 184 -3.79 -10.18 2.88
N ASN A 185 -3.89 -11.19 3.75
CA ASN A 185 -3.62 -12.59 3.44
C ASN A 185 -2.21 -12.82 2.86
N PHE A 186 -1.18 -12.22 3.45
CA PHE A 186 0.20 -12.42 3.03
C PHE A 186 0.53 -13.92 2.96
N ILE A 187 1.14 -14.34 1.84
CA ILE A 187 1.42 -15.73 1.47
C ILE A 187 0.23 -16.71 1.61
N GLY A 188 -1.00 -16.19 1.49
CA GLY A 188 -2.24 -16.99 1.50
C GLY A 188 -2.82 -17.27 2.89
N PHE A 189 -2.31 -16.63 3.96
CA PHE A 189 -2.83 -16.85 5.32
C PHE A 189 -3.45 -15.59 5.91
N ASN A 190 -4.72 -15.66 6.27
CA ASN A 190 -5.44 -14.52 6.87
C ASN A 190 -4.84 -14.06 8.22
N PHE A 191 -4.14 -14.93 8.94
CA PHE A 191 -3.45 -14.54 10.18
C PHE A 191 -2.17 -13.74 9.90
N LEU A 192 -1.57 -13.86 8.72
CA LEU A 192 -0.50 -12.98 8.24
C LEU A 192 -1.16 -11.84 7.47
N HIS A 193 -1.62 -10.79 8.17
CA HIS A 193 -2.45 -9.77 7.53
C HIS A 193 -1.71 -9.08 6.38
N SER A 194 -0.66 -8.33 6.65
CA SER A 194 -0.01 -7.48 5.64
C SER A 194 1.50 -7.59 5.72
N ALA A 195 2.17 -7.48 4.59
CA ALA A 195 3.62 -7.44 4.56
C ALA A 195 4.15 -6.48 3.50
N PHE A 196 5.26 -5.83 3.81
CA PHE A 196 6.17 -5.33 2.79
C PHE A 196 7.14 -6.45 2.40
N THR A 197 7.51 -6.49 1.13
CA THR A 197 8.54 -7.40 0.63
C THR A 197 9.57 -6.66 -0.21
N ALA A 198 10.78 -7.21 -0.27
CA ALA A 198 11.85 -6.73 -1.14
C ALA A 198 12.64 -7.92 -1.68
N GLU A 199 12.82 -7.94 -3.00
CA GLU A 199 13.64 -8.93 -3.69
C GLU A 199 15.09 -8.48 -3.82
N TYR A 200 16.00 -9.45 -3.84
CA TYR A 200 17.43 -9.23 -3.88
C TYR A 200 18.10 -10.05 -4.98
N GLU A 201 19.24 -9.54 -5.44
CA GLU A 201 20.22 -10.29 -6.22
C GLU A 201 20.53 -11.61 -5.52
N GLY A 202 20.54 -12.71 -6.29
CA GLY A 202 20.68 -14.07 -5.73
C GLY A 202 19.36 -14.79 -5.49
N GLY A 203 18.22 -14.18 -5.83
CA GLY A 203 16.92 -14.87 -5.91
C GLY A 203 16.32 -15.19 -4.54
N TYR A 204 16.48 -14.28 -3.58
CA TYR A 204 15.84 -14.36 -2.27
C TYR A 204 15.00 -13.11 -2.00
N LYS A 205 13.99 -13.27 -1.14
CA LYS A 205 13.04 -12.20 -0.83
C LYS A 205 12.79 -12.12 0.67
N LEU A 206 12.97 -10.91 1.19
CA LEU A 206 12.72 -10.59 2.59
C LEU A 206 11.32 -10.01 2.74
N PHE A 207 10.76 -10.16 3.94
CA PHE A 207 9.49 -9.53 4.30
C PHE A 207 9.55 -8.83 5.65
N ILE A 208 8.65 -7.87 5.84
CA ILE A 208 8.36 -7.23 7.12
C ILE A 208 6.85 -7.14 7.29
N ILE A 209 6.36 -7.65 8.42
CA ILE A 209 5.01 -7.42 8.93
C ILE A 209 5.12 -6.46 10.12
N SER A 210 4.27 -5.45 10.16
CA SER A 210 4.14 -4.53 11.29
C SER A 210 2.83 -4.78 12.01
N GLY A 211 2.89 -5.10 13.30
CA GLY A 211 1.75 -5.16 14.19
C GLY A 211 1.54 -3.86 14.97
N LYS A 212 0.39 -3.76 15.61
CA LYS A 212 0.03 -2.74 16.58
C LYS A 212 0.86 -2.85 17.86
N ASP A 213 1.11 -4.07 18.31
CA ASP A 213 1.87 -4.36 19.52
C ASP A 213 2.54 -5.74 19.46
N ARG A 214 3.35 -6.05 20.48
CA ARG A 214 4.06 -7.33 20.56
C ARG A 214 3.13 -8.53 20.71
N ASN A 215 1.98 -8.38 21.36
CA ASN A 215 1.05 -9.50 21.55
C ASN A 215 0.44 -9.93 20.22
N GLU A 216 0.13 -8.98 19.33
CA GLU A 216 -0.31 -9.29 17.98
C GLU A 216 0.72 -10.11 17.20
N MET A 217 2.01 -9.75 17.30
CA MET A 217 3.08 -10.53 16.66
C MET A 217 3.20 -11.94 17.24
N LEU A 218 3.08 -12.09 18.56
CA LEU A 218 3.07 -13.40 19.22
C LEU A 218 1.88 -14.24 18.75
N ASP A 219 0.69 -13.66 18.69
CA ASP A 219 -0.53 -14.34 18.25
C ASP A 219 -0.45 -14.78 16.79
N MET A 220 0.13 -13.94 15.93
CA MET A 220 0.38 -14.26 14.53
C MET A 220 1.34 -15.46 14.38
N VAL A 221 2.46 -15.45 15.11
CA VAL A 221 3.41 -16.57 15.09
C VAL A 221 2.78 -17.85 15.65
N ARG A 222 2.04 -17.76 16.75
CA ARG A 222 1.33 -18.91 17.32
C ARG A 222 0.34 -19.52 16.33
N ALA A 223 -0.39 -18.67 15.61
CA ALA A 223 -1.30 -19.14 14.56
C ALA A 223 -0.52 -19.88 13.46
N TYR A 224 0.64 -19.37 13.06
CA TYR A 224 1.46 -20.00 12.04
C TYR A 224 2.07 -21.33 12.52
N LEU A 225 2.69 -21.37 13.70
CA LEU A 225 3.25 -22.58 14.31
C LEU A 225 2.17 -23.66 14.52
N LYS A 226 0.96 -23.26 14.94
CA LYS A 226 -0.18 -24.17 15.06
C LYS A 226 -0.59 -24.74 13.70
N PHE A 227 -0.58 -23.92 12.66
CA PHE A 227 -0.88 -24.36 11.29
C PHE A 227 0.15 -25.38 10.79
N THR A 228 1.44 -25.12 11.01
CA THR A 228 2.55 -26.02 10.61
C THR A 228 2.79 -27.17 11.59
N LYS A 229 2.08 -27.21 12.73
CA LYS A 229 2.19 -28.21 13.79
C LYS A 229 3.59 -28.28 14.42
N GLN A 230 4.21 -27.12 14.59
CA GLN A 230 5.49 -26.96 15.27
C GLN A 230 5.29 -26.59 16.73
N ASP A 231 6.03 -27.23 17.63
CA ASP A 231 5.98 -27.00 19.08
C ASP A 231 7.16 -26.10 19.48
N ILE A 232 7.00 -24.80 19.23
CA ILE A 232 7.96 -23.75 19.56
C ILE A 232 7.23 -22.70 20.39
N ASP A 233 7.84 -22.22 21.47
CA ASP A 233 7.28 -21.13 22.28
C ASP A 233 7.87 -19.78 21.87
N PRO A 234 7.12 -18.92 21.14
CA PRO A 234 7.62 -17.63 20.67
C PRO A 234 7.79 -16.59 21.80
N GLU A 235 7.40 -16.91 23.03
CA GLU A 235 7.75 -16.07 24.20
C GLU A 235 9.18 -16.32 24.69
N GLN A 236 9.73 -17.52 24.46
CA GLN A 236 11.09 -17.89 24.86
C GLN A 236 12.11 -17.68 23.75
N GLU A 237 11.67 -17.74 22.49
CA GLU A 237 12.52 -17.58 21.31
C GLU A 237 11.99 -16.47 20.41
N SER A 238 12.86 -15.54 20.03
CA SER A 238 12.51 -14.46 19.09
C SER A 238 12.92 -14.75 17.65
N SER A 239 13.57 -15.88 17.38
CA SER A 239 14.06 -16.27 16.05
C SER A 239 13.89 -17.77 15.86
N PHE A 240 13.23 -18.18 14.79
CA PHE A 240 12.95 -19.59 14.49
C PHE A 240 12.67 -19.78 13.00
N THR A 241 12.68 -21.02 12.54
CA THR A 241 12.29 -21.39 11.17
C THR A 241 10.94 -22.08 11.19
N ILE A 242 9.97 -21.53 10.46
CA ILE A 242 8.66 -22.14 10.24
C ILE A 242 8.75 -22.99 8.97
N THR A 243 8.51 -24.29 9.08
CA THR A 243 8.50 -25.21 7.92
C THR A 243 7.07 -25.34 7.40
N ASP A 244 6.78 -24.62 6.32
CA ASP A 244 5.49 -24.61 5.66
C ASP A 244 5.51 -25.52 4.41
N LYS A 245 4.52 -26.41 4.30
CA LYS A 245 4.37 -27.30 3.15
C LYS A 245 4.16 -26.55 1.83
N TYR A 246 3.56 -25.37 1.86
CA TYR A 246 3.22 -24.58 0.68
C TYR A 246 4.30 -23.58 0.31
N ASN A 247 4.97 -23.01 1.31
CA ASN A 247 5.91 -21.89 1.13
C ASN A 247 7.38 -22.27 1.42
N GLY A 248 7.65 -23.49 1.88
CA GLY A 248 8.99 -23.96 2.26
C GLY A 248 9.39 -23.51 3.66
N ASP A 249 10.69 -23.50 3.92
CA ASP A 249 11.24 -23.02 5.19
C ASP A 249 11.26 -21.48 5.22
N ILE A 250 10.67 -20.91 6.26
CA ILE A 250 10.55 -19.46 6.46
C ILE A 250 11.24 -19.10 7.78
N PRO A 251 12.51 -18.66 7.72
CA PRO A 251 13.16 -18.01 8.85
C PRO A 251 12.40 -16.75 9.25
N VAL A 252 12.07 -16.63 10.53
CA VAL A 252 11.31 -15.52 11.12
C VAL A 252 12.03 -15.00 12.35
N VAL A 253 12.04 -13.68 12.51
CA VAL A 253 12.52 -12.98 13.71
C VAL A 253 11.44 -11.99 14.18
N LEU A 254 11.13 -12.01 15.48
CA LEU A 254 10.25 -11.05 16.15
C LEU A 254 11.06 -9.91 16.78
N ILE A 255 10.77 -8.66 16.42
CA ILE A 255 11.47 -7.45 16.88
C ILE A 255 10.45 -6.41 17.31
N GLY A 256 10.26 -6.20 18.61
CA GLY A 256 9.27 -5.24 19.12
C GLY A 256 7.86 -5.54 18.60
N THR A 257 7.35 -4.66 17.73
CA THR A 257 6.05 -4.78 17.04
C THR A 257 6.17 -5.28 15.60
N TYR A 258 7.33 -5.81 15.20
CA TYR A 258 7.60 -6.31 13.87
C TYR A 258 7.86 -7.81 13.84
N MET A 259 7.54 -8.41 12.71
CA MET A 259 8.01 -9.72 12.29
C MET A 259 8.74 -9.55 10.97
N ALA A 260 10.00 -9.98 10.90
CA ALA A 260 10.79 -9.99 9.68
C ALA A 260 11.21 -11.41 9.34
N GLY A 261 11.44 -11.69 8.06
CA GLY A 261 11.88 -13.02 7.66
C GLY A 261 12.24 -13.13 6.19
N ILE A 262 12.49 -14.37 5.76
CA ILE A 262 12.81 -14.74 4.38
C ILE A 262 11.67 -15.62 3.86
N ILE A 263 11.01 -15.22 2.77
CA ILE A 263 9.93 -16.03 2.14
C ILE A 263 10.41 -16.80 0.90
N GLU A 264 11.56 -16.44 0.32
CA GLU A 264 12.19 -17.15 -0.80
C GLU A 264 13.70 -17.17 -0.59
N GLY A 265 14.35 -18.31 -0.87
CA GLY A 265 15.81 -18.44 -0.76
C GLY A 265 16.35 -18.58 0.67
N ALA A 266 15.60 -19.21 1.58
CA ALA A 266 15.97 -19.37 3.00
C ALA A 266 17.31 -20.08 3.25
N ASP A 267 17.76 -20.94 2.34
CA ASP A 267 19.06 -21.62 2.43
C ASP A 267 20.26 -20.71 2.10
N SER A 268 20.01 -19.53 1.54
CA SER A 268 21.07 -18.58 1.17
C SER A 268 21.69 -17.93 2.41
N GLU A 269 23.00 -18.09 2.56
CA GLU A 269 23.77 -17.40 3.61
C GLU A 269 23.72 -15.87 3.46
N GLU A 270 23.66 -15.37 2.22
CA GLU A 270 23.49 -13.93 2.00
C GLU A 270 22.09 -13.47 2.44
N ALA A 271 21.04 -14.26 2.18
CA ALA A 271 19.69 -13.93 2.64
C ALA A 271 19.61 -13.84 4.17
N LYS A 272 20.25 -14.78 4.89
CA LYS A 272 20.35 -14.76 6.36
C LYS A 272 21.10 -13.53 6.87
N LYS A 273 22.20 -13.17 6.21
CA LYS A 273 22.96 -11.95 6.52
C LYS A 273 22.12 -10.69 6.29
N LYS A 274 21.36 -10.61 5.20
CA LYS A 274 20.43 -9.50 4.94
C LYS A 274 19.28 -9.45 5.95
N LEU A 275 18.74 -10.60 6.36
CA LEU A 275 17.75 -10.65 7.44
C LEU A 275 18.31 -10.08 8.74
N ASN A 276 19.55 -10.40 9.12
CA ASN A 276 20.18 -9.82 10.31
C ASN A 276 20.34 -8.29 10.20
N GLN A 277 20.77 -7.78 9.04
CA GLN A 277 20.83 -6.33 8.80
C GLN A 277 19.45 -5.65 8.88
N LEU A 278 18.41 -6.32 8.35
CA LEU A 278 17.03 -5.85 8.44
C LEU A 278 16.56 -5.79 9.91
N VAL A 279 16.84 -6.83 10.69
CA VAL A 279 16.56 -6.88 12.14
C VAL A 279 17.24 -5.73 12.89
N GLU A 280 18.52 -5.47 12.59
CA GLU A 280 19.26 -4.34 13.17
C GLU A 280 18.65 -2.98 12.78
N ASN A 281 18.14 -2.84 11.55
CA ASN A 281 17.50 -1.61 11.09
C ASN A 281 16.14 -1.38 11.77
N LEU A 282 15.37 -2.43 12.04
CA LEU A 282 14.08 -2.36 12.72
C LEU A 282 14.21 -2.17 14.24
N GLY A 283 15.34 -2.54 14.83
CA GLY A 283 15.62 -2.40 16.27
C GLY A 283 16.21 -1.05 16.69
N LYS A 284 16.52 -0.16 15.73
CA LYS A 284 16.99 1.21 15.97
C LYS A 284 15.80 2.14 16.24
#